data_AF-A0A973JQT6-F1
#
_entry.id   AF-A0A973JQT6-F1
#
_cell.length_a   1.000
_cell.length_b   1.000
_cell.length_c   1.000
_cell.angle_alpha   90.00
_cell.angle_beta   90.00
_cell.angle_gamma   90.00
#
_symmetry.space_group_name_H-M   'P 1'
#
loop_
_entity.id
_entity.type
_entity.pdbx_description
1 polymer ?
#
loop_
_entity_poly.entity_id
_entity_poly.type
_entity_poly.pdbx_seq_one_letter_code
_entity_poly.pdbx_strand_id
1 'polypeptide(L)'
;MNISERTAACILLLLVLSSPAPVRAVSYPPLEEQREEKAAEGISEKGEAVCLFQSGTADVRNAINIGDVLTVFREGLNRKLKVVGKVRVLSYVGDDYLKGEVIEGEIMAGDIAKKGDAASLVISTRERCK
;
A
#
# COMPACT_ATOMS: atom_id res chain seq x y z
N MET A 1 70.80 28.23 16.78
CA MET A 1 69.50 28.35 16.09
C MET A 1 69.44 27.27 15.02
N ASN A 2 68.55 26.29 15.16
CA ASN A 2 68.15 25.38 14.08
C ASN A 2 66.65 25.13 14.24
N ILE A 3 65.85 25.95 13.56
CA ILE A 3 64.38 26.04 13.67
C ILE A 3 63.70 25.20 12.55
N SER A 4 64.48 24.54 11.70
CA SER A 4 64.00 23.96 10.43
C SER A 4 63.41 22.54 10.49
N GLU A 5 63.63 21.77 11.56
CA GLU A 5 63.21 20.34 11.59
C GLU A 5 61.90 20.07 12.34
N ARG A 6 61.38 21.04 13.11
CA ARG A 6 60.18 20.81 13.94
C ARG A 6 58.85 21.11 13.24
N THR A 7 58.88 21.82 12.12
CA THR A 7 57.68 22.28 11.41
C THR A 7 57.11 21.26 10.42
N ALA A 8 57.94 20.35 9.90
CA ALA A 8 57.49 19.33 8.94
C ALA A 8 56.65 18.21 9.60
N ALA A 9 56.93 17.87 10.86
CA ALA A 9 56.24 16.80 11.57
C ALA A 9 54.79 17.14 11.96
N CYS A 10 54.47 18.41 12.20
CA CYS A 10 53.11 18.83 12.60
C CYS A 10 52.12 18.87 11.43
N ILE A 11 52.59 19.14 10.20
CA ILE A 11 51.69 19.24 9.03
C ILE A 11 51.25 17.84 8.56
N LEU A 12 52.11 16.82 8.69
CA LEU A 12 51.77 15.43 8.36
C LEU A 12 50.79 14.79 9.35
N LEU A 13 50.75 15.25 10.61
CA LEU A 13 49.84 14.70 11.63
C LEU A 13 48.39 15.21 11.50
N LEU A 14 48.17 16.37 10.87
CA LEU A 14 46.84 16.96 10.72
C LEU A 14 46.04 16.41 9.53
N LEU A 15 46.69 15.75 8.57
CA LEU A 15 46.03 15.17 7.38
C LEU A 15 45.44 13.77 7.60
N VAL A 16 45.71 13.11 8.73
CA VAL A 16 45.25 11.73 9.00
C VAL A 16 43.88 11.69 9.69
N LEU A 17 43.39 12.83 10.20
CA LEU A 17 42.13 12.91 10.97
C LEU A 17 40.89 13.24 10.11
N SER A 18 41.03 13.43 8.81
CA SER A 18 39.91 13.73 7.91
C SER A 18 39.45 12.53 7.09
N SER A 19 39.57 11.31 7.61
CA SER A 19 38.92 10.16 6.99
C SER A 19 37.41 10.24 7.25
N PRO A 20 36.57 10.43 6.21
CA PRO A 20 35.12 10.37 6.40
C PRO A 20 34.78 8.99 6.98
N ALA A 21 34.05 8.99 8.09
CA ALA A 21 33.58 7.76 8.69
C ALA A 21 32.83 6.93 7.63
N PRO A 22 33.03 5.60 7.56
CA PRO A 22 32.29 4.78 6.62
C PRO A 22 30.79 4.92 6.93
N VAL A 23 30.09 5.65 6.07
CA VAL A 23 28.63 5.68 6.07
C VAL A 23 28.21 4.25 5.71
N ARG A 24 27.74 3.50 6.70
CA ARG A 24 27.15 2.19 6.45
C ARG A 24 25.94 2.43 5.55
N ALA A 25 26.06 2.05 4.29
CA ALA A 25 24.92 1.94 3.39
C ALA A 25 23.96 0.92 4.02
N VAL A 26 22.82 1.41 4.51
CA VAL A 26 21.76 0.54 4.99
C VAL A 26 21.04 0.03 3.75
N SER A 27 21.29 -1.23 3.41
CA SER A 27 20.48 -1.93 2.41
C SER A 27 19.12 -2.19 3.07
N TYR A 28 18.16 -1.31 2.83
CA TYR A 28 16.77 -1.61 3.15
C TYR A 28 16.33 -2.80 2.28
N PRO A 29 15.56 -3.75 2.82
CA PRO A 29 14.93 -4.76 1.97
C PRO A 29 14.10 -4.06 0.88
N PRO A 30 14.07 -4.59 -0.34
CA PRO A 30 13.31 -3.99 -1.42
C PRO A 30 11.84 -3.86 -1.03
N LEU A 31 11.20 -2.76 -1.44
CA LEU A 31 9.76 -2.53 -1.27
C LEU A 31 8.90 -3.70 -1.78
N GLU A 32 9.44 -4.48 -2.73
CA GLU A 32 8.81 -5.68 -3.28
C GLU A 32 8.67 -6.81 -2.26
N GLU A 33 9.65 -7.02 -1.37
CA GLU A 33 9.59 -8.12 -0.39
C GLU A 33 8.46 -7.89 0.63
N GLN A 34 8.28 -6.64 1.08
CA GLN A 34 7.13 -6.26 1.93
C GLN A 34 5.79 -6.38 1.21
N ARG A 35 5.76 -6.05 -0.09
CA ARG A 35 4.56 -6.18 -0.91
C ARG A 35 4.20 -7.65 -1.11
N GLU A 36 5.18 -8.51 -1.32
CA GLU A 36 4.99 -9.95 -1.44
C GLU A 36 4.50 -10.58 -0.14
N GLU A 37 5.04 -10.15 1.02
CA GLU A 37 4.58 -10.58 2.35
C GLU A 37 3.11 -10.20 2.58
N LYS A 38 2.77 -8.92 2.40
CA LYS A 38 1.38 -8.43 2.53
C LYS A 38 0.46 -9.07 1.52
N ALA A 39 0.94 -9.22 0.29
CA ALA A 39 0.22 -9.95 -0.74
C ALA A 39 -0.06 -11.34 -0.20
N ALA A 40 0.92 -12.10 0.33
CA ALA A 40 0.79 -13.43 0.92
C ALA A 40 -0.18 -13.51 2.11
N GLU A 41 -0.41 -12.41 2.83
CA GLU A 41 -1.47 -12.28 3.85
C GLU A 41 -2.86 -11.97 3.27
N GLY A 42 -2.93 -11.65 1.97
CA GLY A 42 -4.17 -11.34 1.27
C GLY A 42 -4.53 -9.86 1.30
N ILE A 43 -3.58 -9.02 1.70
CA ILE A 43 -3.72 -7.56 1.72
C ILE A 43 -3.40 -7.02 0.33
N SER A 44 -4.30 -6.19 -0.17
CA SER A 44 -4.10 -5.37 -1.36
C SER A 44 -3.78 -3.93 -0.99
N GLU A 45 -2.77 -3.40 -1.66
CA GLU A 45 -2.30 -2.03 -1.51
C GLU A 45 -2.66 -1.16 -2.72
N LYS A 46 -2.36 0.14 -2.61
CA LYS A 46 -2.61 1.12 -3.67
C LYS A 46 -2.07 0.66 -5.03
N GLY A 47 -2.91 0.77 -6.06
CA GLY A 47 -2.62 0.37 -7.44
C GLY A 47 -2.96 -1.09 -7.74
N GLU A 48 -3.34 -1.88 -6.74
CA GLU A 48 -3.74 -3.27 -6.95
C GLU A 48 -5.22 -3.41 -7.27
N ALA A 49 -5.54 -4.46 -8.04
CA ALA A 49 -6.91 -4.76 -8.39
C ALA A 49 -7.57 -5.62 -7.32
N VAL A 50 -8.82 -5.28 -7.00
CA VAL A 50 -9.68 -6.06 -6.10
C VAL A 50 -10.97 -6.46 -6.81
N CYS A 51 -11.56 -7.56 -6.37
CA CYS A 51 -12.86 -8.01 -6.83
C CYS A 51 -13.92 -7.79 -5.74
N LEU A 52 -15.00 -7.13 -6.12
CA LEU A 52 -16.14 -6.84 -5.24
C LEU A 52 -17.34 -7.64 -5.72
N PHE A 53 -18.03 -8.29 -4.78
CA PHE A 53 -19.34 -8.88 -5.00
C PHE A 53 -20.43 -7.89 -4.59
N GLN A 54 -21.38 -7.65 -5.47
CA GLN A 54 -22.63 -6.98 -5.14
C GLN A 54 -23.77 -8.00 -5.26
N SER A 55 -24.75 -7.93 -4.39
CA SER A 55 -26.02 -8.62 -4.65
C SER A 55 -26.64 -7.94 -5.87
N GLY A 56 -26.82 -8.66 -6.99
CA GLY A 56 -27.31 -8.15 -8.27
C GLY A 56 -28.74 -7.61 -8.30
N THR A 57 -29.25 -7.06 -7.20
CA THR A 57 -30.49 -6.27 -7.24
C THR A 57 -30.26 -5.04 -8.12
N ALA A 58 -31.23 -4.75 -8.99
CA ALA A 58 -31.12 -3.63 -9.96
C ALA A 58 -30.80 -2.29 -9.27
N ASP A 59 -31.25 -2.11 -8.03
CA ASP A 59 -31.03 -0.91 -7.24
C ASP A 59 -29.55 -0.67 -6.91
N VAL A 60 -28.80 -1.74 -6.59
CA VAL A 60 -27.36 -1.63 -6.26
C VAL A 60 -26.55 -1.33 -7.52
N ARG A 61 -26.92 -1.96 -8.65
CA ARG A 61 -26.26 -1.73 -9.95
C ARG A 61 -26.41 -0.29 -10.43
N ASN A 62 -27.56 0.34 -10.16
CA ASN A 62 -27.79 1.74 -10.53
C ASN A 62 -27.06 2.73 -9.60
N ALA A 63 -26.71 2.31 -8.38
CA ALA A 63 -26.07 3.16 -7.38
C ALA A 63 -24.54 3.27 -7.56
N ILE A 64 -23.90 2.20 -8.03
CA ILE A 64 -22.45 2.13 -8.22
C ILE A 64 -22.12 2.06 -9.71
N ASN A 65 -21.37 3.04 -10.21
CA ASN A 65 -20.97 3.22 -11.60
C ASN A 65 -19.45 3.08 -11.78
N ILE A 66 -19.00 2.81 -13.00
CA ILE A 66 -17.57 2.86 -13.36
C ILE A 66 -17.01 4.25 -13.06
N GLY A 67 -15.82 4.29 -12.44
CA GLY A 67 -15.15 5.52 -12.02
C GLY A 67 -15.51 5.98 -10.61
N ASP A 68 -16.58 5.43 -10.01
CA ASP A 68 -16.93 5.75 -8.63
C ASP A 68 -15.85 5.34 -7.64
N VAL A 69 -15.75 6.11 -6.55
CA VAL A 69 -14.88 5.80 -5.42
C VAL A 69 -15.72 5.30 -4.26
N LEU A 70 -15.45 4.07 -3.83
CA LEU A 70 -16.10 3.42 -2.70
C LEU A 70 -15.22 3.53 -1.46
N THR A 71 -15.81 3.89 -0.33
CA THR A 71 -15.11 3.86 0.96
C THR A 71 -15.16 2.45 1.52
N VAL A 72 -14.02 1.93 1.98
CA VAL A 72 -13.89 0.54 2.39
C VAL A 72 -13.79 0.46 3.91
N PHE A 73 -14.59 -0.42 4.49
CA PHE A 73 -14.74 -0.60 5.91
C PHE A 73 -14.39 -2.03 6.33
N ARG A 74 -13.70 -2.15 7.47
CA ARG A 74 -13.44 -3.44 8.14
C ARG A 74 -14.19 -3.50 9.45
N GLU A 75 -14.83 -4.63 9.72
CA GLU A 75 -15.44 -4.90 11.01
C GLU A 75 -14.35 -5.28 12.02
N GLY A 76 -14.17 -4.47 13.07
CA GLY A 76 -13.30 -4.81 14.19
C GLY A 76 -13.97 -5.78 15.17
N LEU A 77 -13.21 -6.30 16.13
CA LEU A 77 -13.68 -7.26 17.15
C LEU A 77 -14.95 -6.79 17.90
N ASN A 78 -15.15 -5.49 18.05
CA ASN A 78 -16.30 -4.89 18.73
C ASN A 78 -17.50 -4.63 17.80
N ARG A 79 -17.53 -5.23 16.60
CA ARG A 79 -18.53 -4.98 15.53
C ARG A 79 -18.60 -3.53 15.07
N LYS A 80 -17.53 -2.77 15.30
CA LYS A 80 -17.41 -1.39 14.84
C LYS A 80 -16.73 -1.38 13.48
N LEU A 81 -17.35 -0.70 12.52
CA LEU A 81 -16.77 -0.46 11.21
C LEU A 81 -15.69 0.61 11.31
N LYS A 82 -14.48 0.29 10.86
CA LYS A 82 -13.36 1.23 10.70
C LYS A 82 -13.09 1.43 9.21
N VAL A 83 -12.84 2.66 8.79
CA VAL A 83 -12.35 2.94 7.43
C VAL A 83 -10.93 2.40 7.28
N VAL A 84 -10.71 1.58 6.26
CA VAL A 84 -9.41 0.96 5.97
C VAL A 84 -8.83 1.35 4.61
N GLY A 85 -9.65 1.90 3.71
CA GLY A 85 -9.19 2.32 2.40
C GLY A 85 -10.28 2.85 1.47
N LYS A 86 -9.92 2.99 0.21
CA LYS A 86 -10.82 3.39 -0.89
C LYS A 86 -10.51 2.60 -2.14
N VAL A 87 -11.55 2.28 -2.89
CA VAL A 87 -11.48 1.57 -4.18
C VAL A 87 -12.16 2.38 -5.26
N ARG A 88 -11.52 2.51 -6.42
CA ARG A 88 -12.13 3.04 -7.63
C ARG A 88 -12.70 1.90 -8.47
N VAL A 89 -13.95 2.00 -8.91
CA VAL A 89 -14.56 1.01 -9.79
C VAL A 89 -13.98 1.14 -11.20
N LEU A 90 -13.47 0.03 -11.75
CA LEU A 90 -12.89 -0.04 -13.09
C LEU A 90 -13.87 -0.61 -14.13
N SER A 91 -14.54 -1.72 -13.80
CA SER A 91 -15.44 -2.40 -14.73
C SER A 91 -16.42 -3.32 -14.00
N TYR A 92 -17.54 -3.66 -14.66
CA TYR A 92 -18.39 -4.77 -14.25
C TYR A 92 -17.81 -6.09 -14.76
N VAL A 93 -18.03 -7.17 -14.00
CA VAL A 93 -17.69 -8.54 -14.39
C VAL A 93 -18.94 -9.39 -14.15
N GLY A 94 -19.60 -9.79 -15.24
CA GLY A 94 -20.96 -10.34 -15.16
C GLY A 94 -21.94 -9.32 -14.57
N ASP A 95 -22.97 -9.84 -13.88
CA ASP A 95 -24.02 -9.02 -13.27
C ASP A 95 -23.79 -8.74 -11.77
N ASP A 96 -23.00 -9.58 -11.11
CA ASP A 96 -22.85 -9.59 -9.65
C ASP A 96 -21.48 -9.11 -9.17
N TYR A 97 -20.53 -8.85 -10.08
CA TYR A 97 -19.17 -8.49 -9.69
C TYR A 97 -18.70 -7.16 -10.27
N LEU A 98 -17.85 -6.49 -9.51
CA LEU A 98 -17.14 -5.27 -9.89
C LEU A 98 -15.65 -5.52 -9.75
N LYS A 99 -14.89 -5.12 -10.76
CA LYS A 99 -13.45 -4.97 -10.65
C LYS A 99 -13.14 -3.55 -10.20
N GLY A 100 -12.31 -3.40 -9.17
CA GLY A 100 -11.85 -2.11 -8.67
C GLY A 100 -10.34 -2.03 -8.52
N GLU A 101 -9.83 -0.82 -8.35
CA GLU A 101 -8.44 -0.51 -8.02
C GLU A 101 -8.36 0.12 -6.64
N VAL A 102 -7.47 -0.36 -5.77
CA VAL A 102 -7.18 0.30 -4.50
C VAL A 102 -6.52 1.65 -4.79
N ILE A 103 -7.12 2.75 -4.34
CA ILE A 103 -6.52 4.08 -4.49
C ILE A 103 -5.91 4.60 -3.18
N GLU A 104 -6.32 4.02 -2.04
CA GLU A 104 -5.87 4.38 -0.70
C GLU A 104 -6.08 3.22 0.26
N GLY A 105 -5.14 3.01 1.19
CA GLY A 105 -5.27 2.07 2.30
C GLY A 105 -4.85 0.63 2.00
N GLU A 106 -5.16 -0.25 2.96
CA GLU A 106 -4.83 -1.69 2.94
C GLU A 106 -6.13 -2.49 3.03
N ILE A 107 -6.49 -3.15 1.94
CA ILE A 107 -7.78 -3.80 1.76
C ILE A 107 -7.59 -5.31 1.72
N MET A 108 -8.50 -6.07 2.34
CA MET A 108 -8.46 -7.52 2.30
C MET A 108 -9.84 -8.11 2.01
N ALA A 109 -9.87 -9.40 1.67
CA ALA A 109 -11.12 -10.13 1.55
C ALA A 109 -11.93 -10.05 2.88
N GLY A 110 -13.24 -9.87 2.77
CA GLY A 110 -14.13 -9.65 3.91
C GLY A 110 -14.41 -8.18 4.23
N ASP A 111 -13.63 -7.24 3.68
CA ASP A 111 -13.93 -5.81 3.82
C ASP A 111 -15.19 -5.42 3.03
N ILE A 112 -15.85 -4.33 3.44
CA ILE A 112 -17.10 -3.83 2.84
C ILE A 112 -16.84 -2.50 2.16
N ALA A 113 -16.97 -2.45 0.84
CA ALA A 113 -16.91 -1.23 0.04
C ALA A 113 -18.30 -0.59 -0.06
N LYS A 114 -18.42 0.72 0.21
CA LYS A 114 -19.71 1.43 0.19
C LYS A 114 -19.68 2.72 -0.61
N LYS A 115 -20.82 3.04 -1.22
CA LYS A 115 -21.18 4.36 -1.75
C LYS A 115 -22.65 4.64 -1.42
N GLY A 116 -22.89 5.61 -0.54
CA GLY A 116 -24.23 5.83 0.02
C GLY A 116 -24.73 4.57 0.74
N ASP A 117 -25.95 4.14 0.40
CA ASP A 117 -26.57 2.92 0.96
C ASP A 117 -26.17 1.64 0.21
N ALA A 118 -25.51 1.76 -0.95
CA ALA A 118 -25.01 0.61 -1.69
C ALA A 118 -23.72 0.07 -1.07
N ALA A 119 -23.66 -1.26 -0.94
CA ALA A 119 -22.52 -1.97 -0.38
C ALA A 119 -22.12 -3.15 -1.25
N SER A 120 -20.82 -3.42 -1.32
CA SER A 120 -20.23 -4.56 -1.99
C SER A 120 -19.19 -5.22 -1.07
N LEU A 121 -19.12 -6.54 -1.10
CA LEU A 121 -18.16 -7.32 -0.32
C LEU A 121 -16.87 -7.48 -1.12
N VAL A 122 -15.72 -7.20 -0.53
CA VAL A 122 -14.42 -7.55 -1.12
C VAL A 122 -14.25 -9.07 -1.00
N ILE A 123 -14.25 -9.77 -2.14
CA ILE A 123 -14.19 -11.23 -2.17
C ILE A 123 -12.82 -11.78 -2.57
N SER A 124 -12.00 -10.98 -3.26
CA SER A 124 -10.66 -11.37 -3.65
C SER A 124 -9.75 -10.17 -3.89
N THR A 125 -8.52 -10.31 -3.46
CA THR A 125 -7.41 -9.35 -3.62
C THR A 125 -6.32 -9.88 -4.56
N ARG A 126 -6.45 -11.12 -5.06
CA ARG A 126 -5.41 -11.78 -5.88
C ARG A 126 -5.92 -12.47 -7.13
N GLU A 127 -7.20 -12.82 -7.19
CA GLU A 127 -7.74 -13.52 -8.36
C GLU A 127 -8.47 -12.55 -9.29
N ARG A 128 -8.37 -12.84 -10.59
CA ARG A 128 -9.25 -12.24 -11.60
C ARG A 128 -10.69 -12.42 -11.11
N CYS A 129 -11.48 -11.35 -11.11
CA CYS A 129 -12.93 -11.49 -11.05
C CYS A 129 -13.34 -12.53 -12.09
N LYS A 130 -13.91 -13.65 -11.64
CA LYS A 130 -14.36 -14.75 -12.49
C LYS A 130 -15.80 -14.49 -12.91
#